data_AF-A0A151FE61-F1
#
_entry.id   AF-A0A151FE61-F1
#
_cell.length_a   1.000
_cell.length_b   1.000
_cell.length_c   1.000
_cell.angle_alpha   90.00
_cell.angle_beta   90.00
_cell.angle_gamma   90.00
#
_symmetry.space_group_name_H-M   'P 1'
#
loop_
_entity.id
_entity.type
_entity.pdbx_description
1 polymer ?
#
loop_
_entity_poly.entity_id
_entity_poly.type
_entity_poly.pdbx_seq_one_letter_code
_entity_poly.pdbx_strand_id
1 'polypeptide(L)'
;MTVNKVQTKPYNIRGSVHAMKAKTLMGIKVYDRDAIEIGKVTDLEINTTSFAVEKIYIKSGLTKQHEVTPQDVDRVGDSVILKISKNEAES
;
A
#
# COMPACT_ATOMS: atom_id res chain seq x y z
N MET A 1 13.01 19.11 -29.96
CA MET A 1 12.00 19.56 -28.98
C MET A 1 12.26 18.84 -27.66
N THR A 2 12.78 19.55 -26.67
CA THR A 2 13.07 18.99 -25.34
C THR A 2 11.90 19.34 -24.44
N VAL A 3 11.16 18.34 -23.97
CA VAL A 3 10.05 18.57 -23.02
C VAL A 3 10.68 18.80 -21.65
N ASN A 4 10.61 20.04 -21.16
CA ASN A 4 11.07 20.38 -19.81
C ASN A 4 10.18 19.65 -18.79
N LYS A 5 10.79 18.83 -17.93
CA LYS A 5 10.10 18.25 -16.77
C LYS A 5 9.66 19.39 -15.85
N VAL A 6 8.35 19.56 -15.69
CA VAL A 6 7.79 20.49 -14.70
C VAL A 6 8.13 19.96 -13.32
N GLN A 7 9.03 20.66 -12.62
CA GLN A 7 9.32 20.42 -11.22
C GLN A 7 8.14 20.94 -10.39
N THR A 8 7.24 20.05 -9.95
CA THR A 8 6.13 20.45 -9.08
C THR A 8 6.65 20.72 -7.67
N LYS A 9 6.34 21.90 -7.11
CA LYS A 9 6.60 22.21 -5.71
C LYS A 9 5.57 21.50 -4.82
N PRO A 10 5.94 21.01 -3.62
CA PRO A 10 5.02 20.30 -2.74
C PRO A 10 3.93 21.23 -2.20
N TYR A 11 2.68 20.74 -2.22
CA TYR A 11 1.50 21.43 -1.71
C TYR A 11 1.44 21.29 -0.17
N ASN A 12 1.58 22.40 0.56
CA ASN A 12 1.59 22.43 2.03
C ASN A 12 0.19 22.67 2.60
N ILE A 13 -0.44 21.61 3.13
CA ILE A 13 -1.72 21.66 3.86
C ILE A 13 -1.57 21.04 5.26
N ARG A 14 -1.00 21.78 6.22
CA ARG A 14 -1.09 21.60 7.70
C ARG A 14 -0.97 20.20 8.34
N GLY A 15 -0.59 19.19 7.60
CA GLY A 15 -0.17 17.86 8.01
C GLY A 15 0.65 17.33 6.87
N SER A 16 1.86 16.85 7.13
CA SER A 16 2.76 16.37 6.09
C SER A 16 2.04 15.31 5.25
N VAL A 17 1.72 15.63 3.99
CA VAL A 17 1.20 14.63 3.05
C VAL A 17 2.38 13.73 2.72
N HIS A 18 2.43 12.56 3.36
CA HIS A 18 3.46 11.56 3.09
C HIS A 18 3.08 10.87 1.78
N ALA A 19 3.47 11.47 0.67
CA ALA A 19 3.26 10.91 -0.66
C ALA A 19 4.34 9.85 -0.96
N MET A 20 3.89 8.62 -1.18
CA MET A 20 4.72 7.52 -1.68
C MET A 20 4.42 7.29 -3.16
N LYS A 21 5.45 6.96 -3.95
CA LYS A 21 5.23 6.46 -5.32
C LYS A 21 4.65 5.05 -5.25
N ALA A 22 3.59 4.76 -6.00
CA ALA A 22 3.01 3.41 -6.07
C ALA A 22 4.06 2.33 -6.38
N LYS A 23 5.02 2.63 -7.27
CA LYS A 23 6.17 1.74 -7.57
C LYS A 23 6.99 1.37 -6.33
N THR A 24 7.13 2.27 -5.37
CA THR A 24 7.85 2.00 -4.12
C THR A 24 7.07 1.06 -3.21
N LEU A 25 5.74 1.11 -3.23
CA LEU A 25 4.88 0.23 -2.44
C LEU A 25 4.92 -1.23 -2.92
N MET A 26 5.18 -1.45 -4.22
CA MET A 26 5.27 -2.78 -4.80
C MET A 26 6.46 -3.58 -4.22
N GLY A 27 6.20 -4.82 -3.81
CA GLY A 27 7.19 -5.72 -3.25
C GLY A 27 7.56 -5.45 -1.78
N ILE A 28 7.00 -4.41 -1.16
CA ILE A 28 7.17 -4.15 0.27
C ILE A 28 6.51 -5.27 1.09
N LYS A 29 7.17 -5.63 2.20
CA LYS A 29 6.67 -6.64 3.14
C LYS A 29 5.46 -6.14 3.92
N VAL A 30 4.50 -7.03 4.10
CA VAL A 30 3.30 -6.80 4.88
C VAL A 30 3.31 -7.68 6.12
N TYR A 31 3.13 -7.06 7.28
CA TYR A 31 3.03 -7.72 8.57
C TYR A 31 1.64 -7.50 9.17
N ASP A 32 1.18 -8.47 9.94
CA ASP A 32 -0.02 -8.30 10.76
C ASP A 32 0.27 -7.52 12.06
N ARG A 33 -0.76 -7.34 12.89
CA ARG A 33 -0.63 -6.66 14.18
C ARG A 33 0.28 -7.37 15.19
N ASP A 34 0.49 -8.68 15.00
CA ASP A 34 1.28 -9.55 15.87
C ASP A 34 2.71 -9.73 15.32
N ALA A 35 3.11 -8.89 14.35
CA ALA A 35 4.40 -8.88 13.67
C ALA A 35 4.72 -10.16 12.85
N ILE A 36 3.69 -10.90 12.44
CA ILE A 36 3.82 -12.06 11.56
C ILE A 36 3.83 -11.60 10.10
N GLU A 37 4.82 -12.07 9.32
CA GLU A 37 4.87 -11.79 7.88
C GLU A 37 3.71 -12.50 7.17
N ILE A 38 2.87 -11.69 6.51
CA ILE A 38 1.79 -12.17 5.64
C ILE A 38 2.36 -12.43 4.25
N GLY A 39 3.10 -11.46 3.70
CA GLY A 39 3.62 -11.54 2.35
C GLY A 39 4.16 -10.22 1.82
N LYS A 40 4.02 -10.00 0.52
CA LYS A 40 4.45 -8.76 -0.15
C LYS A 40 3.34 -8.16 -0.99
N VAL A 41 3.30 -6.83 -1.06
CA VAL A 41 2.37 -6.12 -1.94
C VAL A 41 2.70 -6.45 -3.40
N THR A 42 1.70 -6.87 -4.17
CA THR A 42 1.84 -7.19 -5.60
C THR A 42 1.03 -6.29 -6.51
N ASP A 43 -0.07 -5.73 -6.02
CA ASP A 43 -0.93 -4.86 -6.83
C ASP A 43 -1.79 -3.93 -5.96
N LEU A 44 -2.39 -2.92 -6.59
CA LEU A 44 -3.32 -1.96 -5.99
C LEU A 44 -4.56 -1.83 -6.87
N GLU A 45 -5.74 -1.93 -6.26
CA GLU A 45 -6.98 -1.55 -6.93
C GLU A 45 -7.26 -0.07 -6.71
N ILE A 46 -7.45 0.67 -7.80
CA ILE A 46 -7.74 2.11 -7.76
C ILE A 46 -9.17 2.32 -8.27
N ASN A 47 -9.99 2.98 -7.44
CA ASN A 47 -11.27 3.49 -7.89
C ASN A 47 -11.03 4.59 -8.93
N THR A 48 -11.46 4.36 -10.16
CA THR A 48 -11.23 5.30 -11.28
C THR A 48 -12.11 6.56 -11.21
N THR A 49 -13.13 6.56 -10.37
CA THR A 49 -14.01 7.71 -10.13
C THR A 49 -13.45 8.63 -9.05
N SER A 50 -13.01 8.08 -7.92
CA SER A 50 -12.46 8.86 -6.78
C SER A 50 -10.94 9.00 -6.77
N PHE A 51 -10.24 8.24 -7.63
CA PHE A 51 -8.78 8.10 -7.65
C PHE A 51 -8.18 7.66 -6.29
N ALA A 52 -8.95 6.94 -5.47
CA ALA A 52 -8.49 6.36 -4.20
C ALA A 52 -8.14 4.87 -4.36
N VAL A 53 -7.20 4.39 -3.53
CA VAL A 53 -6.91 2.95 -3.41
C VAL A 53 -8.07 2.29 -2.66
N GLU A 54 -8.66 1.26 -3.22
CA GLU A 54 -9.73 0.48 -2.59
C GLU A 54 -9.23 -0.82 -1.99
N LYS A 55 -8.27 -1.47 -2.66
CA LYS A 55 -7.69 -2.74 -2.22
C LYS A 55 -6.18 -2.78 -2.44
N ILE A 56 -5.52 -3.53 -1.58
CA ILE A 56 -4.10 -3.86 -1.65
C ILE A 56 -4.00 -5.38 -1.77
N TYR A 57 -3.34 -5.86 -2.82
CA TYR A 57 -3.13 -7.28 -3.06
C TYR A 57 -1.79 -7.71 -2.48
N ILE A 58 -1.81 -8.78 -1.69
CA ILE A 58 -0.66 -9.31 -0.97
C ILE A 58 -0.43 -10.75 -1.39
N LYS A 59 0.75 -11.08 -1.91
CA LYS A 59 1.12 -12.46 -2.23
C LYS A 59 1.86 -13.12 -1.08
N SER A 60 1.40 -14.30 -0.67
CA SER A 60 2.07 -15.17 0.30
C SER A 60 2.53 -16.47 -0.37
N GLY A 61 3.82 -16.77 -0.31
CA GLY A 61 4.39 -17.94 -0.97
C GLY A 61 4.20 -17.92 -2.50
N LEU A 62 3.98 -19.10 -3.10
CA LEU A 62 3.97 -19.25 -4.55
C LEU A 62 2.60 -18.98 -5.20
N THR A 63 1.53 -19.38 -4.51
CA THR A 63 0.16 -19.41 -5.06
C THR A 63 -0.88 -18.63 -4.26
N LYS A 64 -0.64 -18.29 -2.99
CA LYS A 64 -1.64 -17.61 -2.17
C LYS A 64 -1.63 -16.10 -2.40
N GLN A 65 -2.82 -15.52 -2.47
CA GLN A 65 -3.04 -14.08 -2.59
C GLN A 65 -4.11 -13.67 -1.57
N HIS A 66 -3.92 -12.51 -0.97
CA HIS A 66 -4.79 -11.90 0.03
C HIS A 66 -5.16 -10.50 -0.42
N GLU A 67 -6.35 -10.05 -0.06
CA GLU A 67 -6.86 -8.72 -0.35
C GLU A 67 -7.13 -8.01 0.98
N VAL A 68 -6.64 -6.78 1.12
CA VAL A 68 -6.93 -5.95 2.28
C VAL A 68 -7.35 -4.56 1.85
N THR A 69 -8.16 -3.91 2.65
CA THR A 69 -8.62 -2.54 2.40
C THR A 69 -7.76 -1.53 3.15
N PRO A 70 -7.78 -0.23 2.78
CA PRO A 70 -7.14 0.81 3.57
C PRO A 70 -7.59 0.87 5.04
N GLN A 71 -8.77 0.35 5.37
CA GLN A 71 -9.27 0.33 6.76
C GLN A 71 -8.49 -0.67 7.62
N ASP A 72 -8.05 -1.77 7.01
CA ASP A 72 -7.27 -2.84 7.64
C ASP A 72 -5.81 -2.42 7.87
N VAL A 73 -5.35 -1.33 7.26
CA VAL A 73 -3.98 -0.84 7.37
C VAL A 73 -3.82 0.06 8.60
N ASP A 74 -2.81 -0.23 9.43
CA ASP A 74 -2.36 0.64 10.53
C ASP A 74 -1.44 1.74 10.01
N ARG A 75 -0.35 1.33 9.34
CA ARG A 75 0.65 2.27 8.81
C ARG A 75 1.35 1.74 7.56
N VAL A 76 1.85 2.67 6.76
CA VAL A 76 2.64 2.41 5.54
C VAL A 76 3.95 3.18 5.62
N GLY A 77 5.06 2.48 5.42
CA GLY A 77 6.41 3.04 5.37
C GLY A 77 7.35 2.07 4.66
N ASP A 78 8.45 1.69 5.32
CA ASP A 78 9.37 0.64 4.83
C ASP A 78 8.73 -0.75 4.83
N SER A 79 7.66 -0.92 5.60
CA SER A 79 6.74 -2.05 5.62
C SER A 79 5.30 -1.56 5.70
N VAL A 80 4.36 -2.44 5.35
CA VAL A 80 2.93 -2.23 5.62
C VAL A 80 2.57 -3.03 6.86
N ILE A 81 1.92 -2.39 7.84
CA ILE A 81 1.42 -3.07 9.05
C ILE A 81 -0.10 -3.05 9.02
N LEU A 82 -0.73 -4.20 9.24
CA LEU A 82 -2.17 -4.34 9.33
C LEU A 82 -2.67 -4.29 10.78
N LYS A 83 -3.93 -3.89 10.96
CA LYS A 83 -4.67 -3.93 12.24
C LYS A 83 -5.28 -5.30 12.53
N ILE A 84 -5.43 -6.11 11.49
CA ILE A 84 -5.95 -7.48 11.56
C ILE A 84 -4.81 -8.47 11.67
N SER A 85 -5.08 -9.65 12.25
CA SER A 85 -4.15 -10.77 12.29
C SER A 85 -4.03 -11.42 10.90
N LYS A 86 -2.96 -12.20 10.70
CA LYS A 86 -2.78 -12.99 9.48
C LYS A 86 -3.98 -13.89 9.19
N ASN A 87 -4.51 -14.57 10.21
CA ASN A 87 -5.65 -15.48 10.02
C ASN A 87 -6.90 -14.74 9.52
N GLU A 88 -7.14 -13.52 10.00
CA GLU A 88 -8.24 -12.67 9.53
C GLU A 88 -8.03 -12.22 8.08
N ALA A 89 -6.78 -11.98 7.65
CA ALA A 89 -6.45 -11.65 6.26
C ALA A 89 -6.46 -12.86 5.30
N GLU A 90 -6.40 -14.08 5.84
CA GLU A 90 -6.47 -15.34 5.07
C GLU A 90 -7.91 -15.91 4.97
N SER A 91 -8.85 -15.37 5.73
CA SER A 91 -10.25 -15.84 5.82
C SER A 91 -11.13 -15.25 4.73
#